data_AF-A0AAJ1ACH6-F1
#
_entry.id   AF-A0AAJ1ACH6-F1
#
_cell.length_a   1.000
_cell.length_b   1.000
_cell.length_c   1.000
_cell.angle_alpha   90.00
_cell.angle_beta   90.00
_cell.angle_gamma   90.00
#
_symmetry.space_group_name_H-M   'P 1'
#
loop_
_entity.id
_entity.type
_entity.pdbx_description
1 polymer ?
#
loop_
_entity_poly.entity_id
_entity_poly.type
_entity_poly.pdbx_seq_one_letter_code
_entity_poly.pdbx_strand_id
1 'polypeptide(L)'
;MRKKKAIVEAALESEYERQALGIMNTEQALKLEDSAGLVFSHPDKEAGVTDHFVDQDELRRLVRRSTPPLSRLQSQPRATRSS
;
A
#
# COMPACT_ATOMS: atom_id res chain seq x y z
N MET A 1 -3.16 -5.79 -16.83
CA MET A 1 -2.98 -6.67 -15.65
C MET A 1 -3.53 -5.94 -14.43
N ARG A 2 -4.44 -6.55 -13.66
CA ARG A 2 -4.89 -5.95 -12.39
C ARG A 2 -3.69 -5.91 -11.44
N LYS A 3 -3.32 -4.73 -10.92
CA LYS A 3 -2.28 -4.62 -9.88
C LYS A 3 -2.69 -5.53 -8.72
N LYS A 4 -1.80 -6.44 -8.30
CA LYS A 4 -1.98 -7.15 -7.03
C LYS A 4 -2.02 -6.09 -5.93
N LYS A 5 -3.09 -6.09 -5.13
CA LYS A 5 -3.17 -5.22 -3.96
C LYS A 5 -2.10 -5.70 -2.98
N ALA A 6 -1.19 -4.82 -2.59
CA ALA A 6 -0.19 -5.14 -1.57
C ALA A 6 -0.90 -5.52 -0.27
N ILE A 7 -0.45 -6.62 0.32
CA ILE A 7 -0.97 -7.18 1.57
C ILE A 7 -0.03 -6.76 2.68
N VAL A 8 -0.61 -6.28 3.78
CA VAL A 8 0.10 -5.81 4.96
C VAL A 8 -0.53 -6.42 6.20
N GLU A 9 0.28 -6.64 7.22
CA GLU A 9 -0.19 -6.94 8.56
C GLU A 9 -0.36 -5.64 9.34
N ALA A 10 -1.52 -5.44 9.96
CA ALA A 10 -1.73 -4.36 10.91
C ALA A 10 -1.51 -4.88 12.33
N ALA A 11 -0.81 -4.10 13.14
CA ALA A 11 -0.60 -4.39 14.55
C ALA A 11 -0.65 -3.10 15.38
N LEU A 12 -1.01 -3.25 16.65
CA LEU A 12 -0.85 -2.18 17.65
C LEU A 12 0.43 -2.46 18.43
N GLU A 13 1.39 -1.56 18.31
CA GLU A 13 2.60 -1.52 19.10
C GLU A 13 2.36 -0.70 20.38
N SER A 14 2.51 -1.37 21.52
CA SER A 14 2.50 -0.77 22.85
C SER A 14 3.91 -0.81 23.44
N GLU A 15 4.11 -0.21 24.61
CA GLU A 15 5.41 -0.19 25.30
C GLU A 15 5.96 -1.59 25.64
N TYR A 16 5.08 -2.60 25.73
CA TYR A 16 5.42 -3.94 26.21
C TYR A 16 5.22 -5.03 25.15
N GLU A 17 4.29 -4.82 24.22
CA GLU A 17 3.93 -5.85 23.24
C GLU A 17 3.38 -5.27 21.94
N ARG A 18 3.52 -6.07 20.88
CA ARG A 18 2.90 -5.82 19.58
C ARG A 18 1.75 -6.81 19.39
N GLN A 19 0.52 -6.29 19.42
CA GLN A 19 -0.69 -7.06 19.22
C GLN A 19 -1.08 -7.06 17.74
N ALA A 20 -1.00 -8.20 17.08
CA ALA A 20 -1.47 -8.35 15.71
C ALA A 20 -2.99 -8.14 15.64
N LEU A 21 -3.43 -7.19 14.81
CA LEU A 21 -4.84 -6.93 14.50
C LEU A 21 -5.31 -7.81 13.34
N GLY A 22 -4.42 -8.09 12.38
CA GLY A 22 -4.66 -9.01 11.28
C GLY A 22 -4.03 -8.59 9.96
N ILE A 23 -4.11 -9.50 8.98
CA ILE A 23 -3.60 -9.29 7.62
C ILE A 23 -4.71 -8.70 6.73
N MET A 24 -4.39 -7.61 6.04
CA MET A 24 -5.33 -6.88 5.17
C MET A 24 -4.62 -6.24 4.00
N ASN A 25 -5.36 -5.73 3.01
CA ASN A 25 -4.72 -4.97 1.94
C ASN A 25 -4.43 -3.51 2.36
N THR A 26 -3.54 -2.85 1.61
CA THR A 26 -3.20 -1.43 1.85
C THR A 26 -4.41 -0.48 1.85
N GLU A 27 -5.44 -0.72 1.02
CA GLU A 27 -6.65 0.12 1.03
C GLU A 27 -7.46 -0.02 2.33
N GLN A 28 -7.48 -1.20 2.93
CA GLN A 28 -8.13 -1.46 4.22
C GLN A 28 -7.33 -0.85 5.36
N ALA A 29 -6.00 -1.02 5.35
CA ALA A 29 -5.10 -0.42 6.33
C ALA A 29 -5.21 1.11 6.38
N LEU A 30 -5.35 1.76 5.22
CA LEU A 30 -5.51 3.21 5.13
C LEU A 30 -6.89 3.74 5.56
N LYS A 31 -7.86 2.84 5.77
CA LYS A 31 -9.20 3.17 6.29
C LYS A 31 -9.31 2.97 7.79
N LEU A 32 -8.31 2.36 8.43
CA LEU A 32 -8.28 2.24 9.89
C LEU A 32 -8.20 3.64 10.50
N GLU A 33 -8.86 3.79 11.64
CA GLU A 33 -8.78 5.02 12.43
C GLU A 33 -7.35 5.18 12.96
N ASP A 34 -6.80 6.37 12.76
CA ASP A 34 -5.45 6.68 13.20
C ASP A 34 -5.39 6.55 14.72
N SER A 35 -4.65 5.56 15.19
CA SER A 35 -4.56 5.16 16.59
C SER A 35 -3.11 5.18 17.01
N ALA A 36 -2.84 5.71 18.20
CA ALA A 36 -1.49 5.68 18.76
C ALA A 36 -0.97 4.23 18.83
N GLY A 37 0.21 3.99 18.27
CA GLY A 37 0.81 2.66 18.19
C GLY A 37 0.37 1.83 16.99
N LEU A 38 -0.49 2.33 16.09
CA LEU A 38 -0.88 1.59 14.90
C LEU A 38 0.27 1.52 13.88
N VAL A 39 0.73 0.31 13.62
CA VAL A 39 1.84 0.01 12.72
C VAL A 39 1.46 -1.05 11.69
N PHE A 40 2.14 -1.01 10.55
CA PHE A 40 1.86 -1.88 9.41
C PHE A 40 3.13 -2.53 8.88
N SER A 41 3.09 -3.79 8.47
CA SER A 41 4.22 -4.39 7.76
C SER A 41 4.47 -3.65 6.44
N HIS A 42 5.73 -3.55 6.03
CA HIS A 42 6.07 -2.89 4.77
C HIS A 42 5.38 -3.57 3.57
N PRO A 43 4.71 -2.84 2.65
CA PRO A 43 3.90 -3.41 1.56
C PRO A 43 4.69 -4.21 0.50
N ASP A 44 5.99 -3.96 0.39
CA ASP A 44 6.90 -4.73 -0.48
C ASP A 44 7.52 -5.96 0.21
N LYS A 45 7.22 -6.18 1.49
CA LYS A 45 7.70 -7.33 2.26
C LYS A 45 6.54 -8.28 2.58
N GLU A 46 6.87 -9.53 2.91
CA GLU A 46 5.87 -10.54 3.24
C GLU A 46 5.31 -10.31 4.66
N ALA A 47 3.99 -10.11 4.74
CA ALA A 47 3.26 -9.94 5.99
C ALA A 47 3.40 -11.18 6.88
N GLY A 48 3.56 -11.00 8.20
CA GLY A 48 3.81 -12.09 9.16
C GLY A 48 5.23 -12.65 9.18
N VAL A 49 6.10 -12.26 8.24
CA VAL A 49 7.50 -12.73 8.15
C VAL A 49 8.50 -11.60 8.42
N THR A 50 8.08 -10.36 8.22
CA THR A 50 8.97 -9.20 8.32
C THR A 50 8.89 -8.51 9.69
N ASP A 51 10.06 -8.15 10.22
CA ASP A 51 10.18 -7.27 11.39
C ASP A 51 10.15 -5.77 11.03
N HIS A 52 9.86 -5.43 9.77
CA HIS A 52 9.86 -4.07 9.29
C HIS A 52 8.45 -3.51 9.25
N PHE A 53 8.18 -2.64 10.21
CA PHE A 53 6.90 -1.96 10.36
C PHE A 53 7.04 -0.47 10.04
N VAL A 54 5.97 0.10 9.51
CA VAL A 54 5.83 1.50 9.12
C VAL A 54 4.55 2.06 9.72
N ASP A 55 4.53 3.35 10.02
CA ASP A 55 3.32 4.04 10.48
C ASP A 55 2.30 4.24 9.34
N GLN A 56 1.11 4.74 9.67
CA GLN A 56 0.03 4.95 8.70
C GLN A 56 0.42 5.99 7.61
N ASP A 57 1.18 7.03 7.97
CA ASP A 57 1.59 8.08 7.03
C ASP A 57 2.69 7.60 6.07
N GLU A 58 3.62 6.80 6.55
CA GLU A 58 4.63 6.14 5.74
C GLU A 58 3.99 5.10 4.80
N LEU A 59 3.02 4.33 5.28
CA LEU A 59 2.22 3.46 4.42
C LEU A 59 1.51 4.25 3.31
N ARG A 60 0.92 5.42 3.62
CA ARG A 60 0.33 6.32 2.60
C ARG A 60 1.35 6.76 1.56
N ARG A 61 2.57 7.12 1.98
CA ARG A 61 3.66 7.53 1.09
C ARG A 61 4.08 6.37 0.17
N LEU A 62 4.23 5.17 0.71
CA LEU A 62 4.62 3.97 -0.04
C LEU A 62 3.56 3.59 -1.08
N VAL A 63 2.27 3.58 -0.71
CA VAL A 63 1.17 3.28 -1.65
C VAL A 63 1.09 4.30 -2.79
N ARG A 64 1.34 5.58 -2.50
CA ARG A 64 1.43 6.63 -3.53
C ARG A 64 2.62 6.42 -4.46
N ARG A 65 3.78 6.00 -3.93
CA ARG A 65 5.01 5.75 -4.73
C ARG A 65 4.89 4.52 -5.62
N SER A 66 4.24 3.46 -5.14
CA SER A 66 3.98 2.22 -5.90
C SER A 66 2.86 2.39 -6.95
N THR A 67 2.19 3.54 -6.94
CA THR A 67 1.31 3.98 -8.02
C THR A 67 2.11 4.90 -8.94
N PRO A 68 2.55 4.43 -10.14
CA PRO A 68 3.05 5.39 -11.11
C PRO A 68 1.93 6.39 -11.36
N PRO A 69 2.21 7.72 -11.39
CA PRO A 69 1.25 8.65 -11.95
C PRO A 69 0.87 8.08 -13.31
N LEU A 70 -0.43 7.96 -13.57
CA LEU A 70 -0.96 7.48 -14.84
C LEU A 70 -0.14 8.13 -15.96
N SER A 71 0.83 7.39 -16.52
CA SER A 71 1.51 7.80 -17.73
C SER A 71 0.38 7.93 -18.72
N ARG A 72 0.08 9.18 -19.05
CA ARG A 72 -0.77 9.60 -20.14
C ARG A 72 -0.47 8.70 -21.32
N LEU A 73 -1.25 7.64 -21.50
CA LEU A 73 -1.38 6.99 -22.79
C LEU A 73 -2.23 7.97 -23.60
N GLN A 74 -1.59 9.06 -24.01
CA GLN A 74 -2.11 9.93 -25.04
C GLN A 74 -2.29 9.05 -26.26
N SER A 75 -3.56 8.76 -26.50
CA SER A 75 -4.12 8.31 -27.75
C SER A 75 -3.39 9.00 -28.89
N GLN A 76 -2.48 8.31 -29.58
CA GLN A 76 -2.05 8.80 -30.88
C GLN A 76 -3.29 8.81 -31.78
N PRO A 77 -3.62 9.93 -32.44
CA PRO A 77 -4.73 9.96 -33.35
C PRO A 77 -4.42 9.01 -34.51
N ARG A 78 -5.39 8.13 -34.77
CA ARG A 78 -5.48 7.26 -35.94
C ARG A 78 -5.26 8.12 -37.20
N ALA A 79 -4.05 8.07 -37.75
CA ALA A 79 -3.78 8.65 -39.06
C ALA A 79 -4.46 7.77 -40.12
N THR A 80 -5.66 8.17 -40.52
CA THR A 80 -6.23 7.79 -41.82
C THR A 80 -5.67 8.74 -42.87
N ARG A 81 -4.97 8.21 -43.89
CA ARG A 81 -4.94 8.65 -45.30
C ARG A 81 -4.07 7.66 -46.08
N SER A 82 -4.61 6.88 -47.04
CA SER A 82 -4.80 7.24 -48.47
C SER A 82 -3.43 7.44 -49.15
N SER A 83 -3.01 6.74 -50.20
CA SER A 83 -3.69 6.04 -51.30
C SER A 83 -2.75 4.99 -51.91
#